data_AF-A0A2V8V3H8-F1
#
_entry.id   AF-A0A2V8V3H8-F1
#
_cell.length_a   1.000
_cell.length_b   1.000
_cell.length_c   1.000
_cell.angle_alpha   90.00
_cell.angle_beta   90.00
_cell.angle_gamma   90.00
#
_symmetry.space_group_name_H-M   'P 1'
#
loop_
_entity.id
_entity.type
_entity.pdbx_description
1 polymer ?
#
loop_
_entity_poly.entity_id
_entity_poly.type
_entity_poly.pdbx_seq_one_letter_code
_entity_poly.pdbx_strand_id
1 'polypeptide(L)' 'MERSGTGPRLIIVCGLPGSGKTTHAKLLEARLGAIRFSPDEWMDALSLDLYDEKWRTKVEALQWKFGQELL' A
#
# COMPACT_ATOMS: atom_id res chain seq x y z
N MET A 1 25.39 -10.62 -0.50
CA MET A 1 25.69 -9.62 0.55
C MET A 1 24.55 -8.60 0.51
N GLU A 2 23.48 -8.87 1.26
CA GLU A 2 22.34 -7.97 1.39
C GLU A 2 22.84 -6.68 2.02
N ARG A 3 22.68 -5.56 1.32
CA ARG A 3 22.90 -4.25 1.94
C ARG A 3 21.88 -4.15 3.07
N SER A 4 22.34 -4.07 4.32
CA SER A 4 21.53 -3.55 5.41
C SER A 4 21.24 -2.09 5.09
N GLY A 5 20.26 -1.84 4.23
CA GLY A 5 19.84 -0.51 3.84
C GLY A 5 19.23 0.15 5.07
N THR A 6 20.02 1.00 5.72
CA THR A 6 19.67 1.82 6.90
C THR A 6 18.80 3.03 6.54
N GLY A 7 18.17 3.02 5.37
CA GLY A 7 17.29 4.09 4.89
C GLY A 7 15.82 3.62 4.79
N PRO A 8 14.89 4.57 4.63
CA PRO A 8 13.49 4.26 4.41
C PRO A 8 13.31 3.40 3.16
N ARG A 9 12.26 2.56 3.17
CA ARG A 9 12.04 1.52 2.17
C ARG A 9 10.58 1.45 1.77
N LEU A 10 10.33 1.56 0.47
CA LEU A 10 9.02 1.27 -0.12
C LEU A 10 8.95 -0.20 -0.51
N ILE A 11 7.92 -0.90 -0.05
CA ILE A 11 7.64 -2.30 -0.39
C ILE A 11 6.32 -2.33 -1.15
N ILE A 12 6.35 -2.73 -2.42
CA ILE A 12 5.15 -2.86 -3.25
C ILE A 12 4.69 -4.32 -3.19
N VAL A 13 3.45 -4.53 -2.74
CA VAL A 13 2.81 -5.86 -2.69
C VAL A 13 1.76 -5.95 -3.79
N CYS A 14 1.99 -6.82 -4.77
CA CYS A 14 1.07 -7.04 -5.90
C CYS A 14 0.64 -8.52 -6.01
N GLY A 15 -0.51 -8.75 -6.63
CA GLY A 15 -1.05 -10.10 -6.82
C GLY A 15 -2.51 -10.10 -7.26
N LEU A 16 -2.93 -11.19 -7.92
CA LEU A 16 -4.30 -11.39 -8.36
C LEU A 16 -5.29 -11.32 -7.18
N PRO A 17 -6.57 -10.98 -7.41
CA PRO A 17 -7.61 -11.13 -6.39
C PRO A 17 -7.60 -12.55 -5.79
N GLY A 18 -7.69 -12.66 -4.46
CA GLY A 18 -7.60 -13.95 -3.77
C GLY A 18 -6.20 -14.53 -3.55
N SER A 19 -5.12 -13.92 -4.08
CA SER A 19 -3.74 -14.44 -3.92
C SER A 19 -3.13 -14.25 -2.53
N GLY A 20 -3.87 -13.71 -1.57
CA GLY A 20 -3.38 -13.44 -0.21
C GLY A 20 -2.54 -12.16 -0.04
N LYS A 21 -2.50 -11.26 -1.03
CA LYS A 21 -1.72 -10.01 -0.98
C LYS A 21 -2.02 -9.15 0.26
N THR A 22 -3.29 -9.04 0.66
CA THR A 22 -3.70 -8.26 1.84
C THR A 22 -3.18 -8.88 3.12
N THR A 23 -3.25 -10.20 3.25
CA THR A 23 -2.70 -10.94 4.40
C THR A 23 -1.19 -10.72 4.49
N HIS A 24 -0.47 -10.85 3.38
CA HIS A 24 0.97 -10.64 3.35
C HIS A 24 1.36 -9.20 3.70
N ALA A 25 0.64 -8.20 3.16
CA ALA A 25 0.88 -6.80 3.46
C ALA A 25 0.68 -6.46 4.96
N LYS A 26 -0.36 -7.02 5.60
CA LYS A 26 -0.61 -6.86 7.04
C LYS A 26 0.48 -7.51 7.90
N LEU A 27 1.01 -8.65 7.47
CA LEU A 27 2.15 -9.28 8.15
C LEU A 27 3.43 -8.44 8.03
N LEU A 28 3.69 -7.84 6.87
CA LEU A 28 4.82 -6.94 6.67
C LEU A 28 4.70 -5.66 7.51
N GLU A 29 3.51 -5.06 7.55
CA GLU A 29 3.16 -3.91 8.39
C GLU A 29 3.51 -4.18 9.86
N ALA A 30 2.98 -5.27 10.42
CA ALA A 30 3.24 -5.65 11.82
C ALA A 30 4.70 -6.00 12.09
N ARG A 31 5.35 -6.76 11.19
CA ARG A 31 6.73 -7.22 11.36
C ARG A 31 7.75 -6.08 11.29
N LEU A 32 7.50 -5.08 10.45
CA LEU A 32 8.45 -4.01 10.17
C LEU A 32 8.11 -2.70 10.88
N GLY A 33 6.95 -2.60 11.53
CA GLY A 33 6.43 -1.32 12.02
C GLY A 33 6.20 -0.33 10.88
N ALA A 34 5.85 -0.84 9.69
CA ALA A 34 5.68 -0.02 8.50
C ALA A 34 4.30 0.65 8.47
N ILE A 35 4.17 1.71 7.67
CA ILE A 35 2.87 2.30 7.34
C ILE A 35 2.36 1.62 6.07
N ARG A 36 1.13 1.11 6.09
CA ARG A 36 0.52 0.43 4.94
C ARG A 36 -0.45 1.33 4.20
N PHE A 37 -0.23 1.46 2.90
CA PHE A 37 -1.17 2.08 1.97
C PHE A 37 -1.93 1.00 1.18
N SER A 38 -3.26 1.07 1.18
CA SER A 38 -4.13 0.17 0.42
C SER A 38 -5.23 0.99 -0.25
N PRO A 39 -5.31 1.00 -1.59
CA PRO A 39 -6.37 1.73 -2.28
C PRO A 39 -7.74 1.15 -1.97
N ASP A 40 -7.86 -0.18 -1.87
CA ASP A 40 -9.11 -0.88 -1.55
C ASP A 40 -9.67 -0.43 -0.19
N GLU A 41 -8.85 -0.44 0.87
CA GLU A 41 -9.30 -0.05 2.21
C GLU A 41 -9.59 1.45 2.33
N TRP A 42 -8.88 2.30 1.59
CA TRP A 42 -9.13 3.75 1.61
C TRP A 42 -10.41 4.11 0.86
N MET A 43 -10.69 3.46 -0.27
CA MET A 43 -11.94 3.64 -0.99
C MET A 43 -13.13 3.19 -0.14
N ASP A 44 -13.04 2.03 0.51
CA ASP A 44 -14.06 1.53 1.44
C ASP A 44 -14.30 2.50 2.61
N ALA A 45 -13.22 2.96 3.26
CA ALA A 45 -13.31 3.92 4.37
C ALA A 45 -13.92 5.27 3.97
N LEU A 46 -13.77 5.68 2.70
CA LEU A 46 -14.35 6.91 2.16
C LEU A 46 -15.73 6.69 1.53
N SER A 47 -16.31 5.48 1.64
CA SER A 47 -17.60 5.11 1.02
C SER A 47 -17.63 5.34 -0.51
N LEU A 48 -16.51 5.07 -1.18
CA LEU A 48 -16.37 5.14 -2.64
C LEU A 48 -16.59 3.76 -3.27
N ASP A 49 -17.08 3.75 -4.51
CA ASP A 49 -17.16 2.51 -5.30
C ASP A 49 -15.75 1.98 -5.58
N LEU A 50 -15.49 0.73 -5.17
CA LEU A 50 -14.20 0.05 -5.34
C LEU A 50 -13.81 -0.16 -6.82
N TYR A 51 -14.80 -0.11 -7.71
CA TYR A 51 -14.63 -0.27 -9.15
C TYR A 51 -14.60 1.07 -9.90
N ASP A 52 -14.73 2.21 -9.21
CA ASP A 52 -14.55 3.51 -9.84
C ASP A 52 -13.05 3.79 -10.05
N GLU A 53 -12.60 3.56 -11.28
CA GLU A 53 -11.20 3.76 -11.70
C GLU A 53 -10.72 5.20 -11.52
N LYS A 54 -11.61 6.19 -11.64
CA LYS A 54 -11.22 7.61 -11.49
C LYS A 54 -10.90 7.92 -10.04
N TRP A 55 -11.72 7.42 -9.11
CA TRP A 55 -11.44 7.58 -7.68
C TRP A 55 -10.24 6.77 -7.24
N ARG A 56 -10.11 5.52 -7.69
CA ARG A 56 -8.92 4.70 -7.44
C ARG A 56 -7.63 5.42 -7.87
N THR A 57 -7.60 5.95 -9.09
CA THR A 57 -6.41 6.68 -9.61
C THR A 57 -6.03 7.86 -8.69
N LYS A 58 -7.01 8.61 -8.18
CA LYS A 58 -6.76 9.74 -7.26
C LYS A 58 -6.23 9.27 -5.90
N VAL A 59 -6.80 8.20 -5.35
CA VAL A 59 -6.33 7.59 -4.09
C VAL A 59 -4.90 7.08 -4.23
N GLU A 60 -4.60 6.35 -5.30
CA GLU A 60 -3.26 5.83 -5.59
C GLU A 60 -2.25 6.97 -5.79
N ALA A 61 -2.62 8.07 -6.45
CA ALA A 61 -1.76 9.25 -6.59
C ALA A 61 -1.44 9.92 -5.23
N LEU A 62 -2.41 10.00 -4.32
CA LEU A 62 -2.18 10.51 -2.96
C LEU A 62 -1.27 9.56 -2.15
N GLN A 63 -1.50 8.25 -2.26
CA GLN A 63 -0.65 7.25 -1.61
C GLN A 63 0.78 7.30 -2.13
N TRP A 64 0.97 7.51 -3.43
CA TRP A 64 2.29 7.71 -4.02
C TRP A 64 2.97 8.95 -3.45
N LYS A 65 2.28 10.10 -3.41
CA LYS A 65 2.80 11.33 -2.84
C LYS A 65 3.27 11.13 -1.38
N PHE A 66 2.42 10.56 -0.52
CA PHE A 66 2.80 10.28 0.87
C PHE A 66 3.92 9.25 0.99
N GLY A 67 3.93 8.24 0.12
CA GLY A 67 5.02 7.29 0.01
C GLY A 67 6.36 7.98 -0.26
N GLN A 68 6.39 8.94 -1.18
CA GLN A 68 7.60 9.73 -1.47
C GLN A 68 8.04 10.62 -0.31
N GLU A 69 7.12 11.16 0.48
CA GLU A 69 7.43 11.99 1.66
C GLU A 69 8.01 11.17 2.83
N LEU A 70 7.76 9.85 2.86
CA LEU A 70 8.29 8.92 3.87
C LEU A 70 9.62 8.28 3.47
N LEU A 71 10.07 8.48 2.23
CA LEU A 71 11.35 7.99 1.67
C LEU A 71 12.44 9.06 1.76
#